data_AF-A0A938B3P3-F1
#
_entry.id   AF-A0A938B3P3-F1
#
_cell.length_a   1.000
_cell.length_b   1.000
_cell.length_c   1.000
_cell.angle_alpha   90.00
_cell.angle_beta   90.00
_cell.angle_gamma   90.00
#
_symmetry.space_group_name_H-M   'P 1'
#
loop_
_entity.id
_entity.type
_entity.pdbx_description
1 polymer ?
#
loop_
_entity_poly.entity_id
_entity_poly.type
_entity_poly.pdbx_seq_one_letter_code
_entity_poly.pdbx_strand_id
1 'polypeptide(L)'
;MRHEHPVEGALAASVQQALQQAPALQEPIPDAATLALVLLEHRELLDTLFSVVFPRASLEEVYAAALWPFHLQSFYATTAFQRALLTADGRVLGRANLDTDSRLEQIRLLYAYALVLQRVYGIDIEFAYPLVYTVTDPETGLSCHFKAHWNM
;
A
#
# COMPACT_ATOMS: atom_id res chain seq x y z
N MET A 1 -10.11 25.18 -19.07
CA MET A 1 -11.29 25.12 -18.18
C MET A 1 -11.72 23.67 -18.12
N ARG A 2 -11.41 22.94 -17.04
CA ARG A 2 -11.88 21.56 -16.85
C ARG A 2 -13.35 21.66 -16.44
N HIS A 3 -14.24 21.06 -17.23
CA HIS A 3 -15.60 20.79 -16.76
C HIS A 3 -15.50 19.70 -15.70
N GLU A 4 -15.58 20.07 -14.43
CA GLU A 4 -15.86 19.12 -13.36
C GLU A 4 -17.25 18.53 -13.65
N HIS A 5 -17.32 17.21 -13.85
CA HIS A 5 -18.60 16.56 -14.03
C HIS A 5 -19.39 16.70 -12.72
N PRO A 6 -20.68 17.10 -12.75
CA PRO A 6 -21.46 17.36 -11.53
C PRO A 6 -21.54 16.16 -10.57
N VAL A 7 -21.38 14.95 -11.09
CA VAL A 7 -21.31 13.71 -10.32
C VAL A 7 -19.97 13.57 -9.57
N GLU A 8 -18.85 13.95 -10.19
CA GLU A 8 -17.52 13.89 -9.57
C GLU A 8 -17.40 14.90 -8.43
N GLY A 9 -17.92 16.12 -8.62
CA GLY A 9 -17.95 17.15 -7.57
C GLY A 9 -18.82 16.75 -6.37
N ALA A 10 -19.98 16.14 -6.61
CA ALA A 10 -20.85 15.64 -5.55
C ALA A 10 -20.21 14.47 -4.76
N LEU A 11 -19.54 13.55 -5.46
CA LEU A 11 -18.80 12.45 -4.84
C LEU A 11 -17.64 12.96 -3.98
N ALA A 12 -16.83 13.88 -4.51
CA ALA A 12 -15.71 14.48 -3.79
C ALA A 12 -16.19 15.18 -2.51
N ALA A 13 -17.28 15.95 -2.59
CA ALA A 13 -17.88 16.62 -1.43
C ALA A 13 -18.39 15.60 -0.38
N SER A 14 -19.03 14.52 -0.82
CA SER A 14 -19.51 13.46 0.07
C SER A 14 -18.37 12.74 0.79
N VAL A 15 -17.29 12.40 0.08
CA VAL A 15 -16.09 11.79 0.68
C VAL A 15 -15.42 12.76 1.66
N GLN A 16 -15.31 14.04 1.31
CA GLN A 16 -14.73 15.05 2.17
C GLN A 16 -15.54 15.23 3.47
N GLN A 17 -16.88 15.23 3.37
CA GLN A 17 -17.76 15.27 4.54
C GLN A 17 -17.60 14.03 5.43
N ALA A 18 -17.54 12.84 4.84
CA ALA A 18 -17.30 11.60 5.59
C ALA A 18 -15.94 11.62 6.29
N LEU A 19 -14.90 12.17 5.65
CA LEU A 19 -13.58 12.30 6.24
C LEU A 19 -13.56 13.28 7.42
N GLN A 20 -14.30 14.40 7.33
CA GLN A 20 -14.47 15.35 8.46
C GLN A 20 -15.15 14.70 9.68
N GLN A 21 -15.99 13.69 9.46
CA GLN A 21 -16.63 12.93 10.53
C GLN A 21 -15.75 11.80 11.09
N ALA A 22 -14.59 11.55 10.49
CA ALA A 22 -13.63 10.53 10.89
C ALA A 22 -12.26 11.15 11.21
N PRO A 23 -12.13 11.96 12.29
CA PRO A 23 -10.86 12.63 12.62
C PRO A 23 -9.70 11.65 12.86
N ALA A 24 -10.00 10.42 13.30
CA ALA A 24 -8.99 9.37 13.49
C ALA A 24 -8.24 9.00 12.20
N LEU A 25 -8.82 9.24 11.01
CA LEU A 25 -8.17 9.04 9.71
C LEU A 25 -7.27 10.21 9.30
N GLN A 26 -7.38 11.36 9.97
CA GLN A 26 -6.61 12.57 9.67
C GLN A 26 -5.45 12.80 10.66
N GLU A 27 -5.48 12.10 11.79
CA GLU A 27 -4.43 12.13 12.80
C GLU A 27 -3.34 11.07 12.51
N PRO A 28 -2.11 11.26 13.02
CA PRO A 28 -1.08 10.23 12.95
C PRO A 28 -1.55 8.92 13.61
N ILE A 29 -1.33 7.79 12.94
CA ILE A 29 -1.63 6.46 13.47
C ILE A 29 -0.34 5.90 14.10
N PRO A 30 -0.24 5.81 15.44
CA PRO A 30 1.04 5.55 16.11
C PRO A 30 1.44 4.06 16.11
N ASP A 31 0.49 3.15 15.99
CA ASP A 31 0.72 1.72 16.14
C ASP A 31 -0.29 0.87 15.35
N ALA A 32 0.04 -0.42 15.21
CA ALA A 32 -0.75 -1.37 14.43
C ALA A 32 -2.12 -1.71 15.04
N ALA A 33 -2.27 -1.65 16.38
CA ALA A 33 -3.57 -1.87 17.01
C ALA A 33 -4.51 -0.69 16.76
N THR A 34 -4.00 0.55 16.88
CA THR A 34 -4.74 1.75 16.49
C THR A 34 -5.14 1.70 15.01
N LEU A 35 -4.23 1.29 14.11
CA LEU A 35 -4.56 1.09 12.70
C LEU A 35 -5.70 0.09 12.52
N ALA A 36 -5.62 -1.08 13.15
CA ALA A 36 -6.63 -2.13 12.98
C ALA A 36 -8.03 -1.66 13.41
N LEU A 37 -8.12 -0.89 14.51
CA LEU A 37 -9.38 -0.30 14.97
C LEU A 37 -9.93 0.72 13.98
N VAL A 38 -9.09 1.63 13.50
CA VAL A 38 -9.48 2.66 12.52
C VAL A 38 -9.94 2.05 11.19
N LEU A 39 -9.27 1.00 10.73
CA LEU A 39 -9.67 0.27 9.51
C LEU A 39 -11.02 -0.44 9.68
N LEU A 40 -11.26 -1.01 10.86
CA LEU A 40 -12.53 -1.69 11.15
C LEU A 40 -13.70 -0.69 11.24
N GLU A 41 -13.49 0.43 11.93
CA GLU A 41 -14.51 1.45 12.16
C GLU A 41 -14.91 2.19 10.88
N HIS A 42 -13.96 2.47 9.99
CA HIS A 42 -14.19 3.28 8.79
C HIS A 42 -14.10 2.51 7.48
N ARG A 43 -14.38 1.20 7.51
CA ARG A 43 -14.21 0.29 6.36
C ARG A 43 -14.87 0.78 5.08
N GLU A 44 -16.11 1.27 5.11
CA GLU A 44 -16.84 1.70 3.91
C GLU A 44 -16.23 2.94 3.26
N LEU A 45 -15.78 3.91 4.08
CA LEU A 45 -15.09 5.10 3.61
C LEU A 45 -13.74 4.73 2.99
N LEU A 46 -13.00 3.85 3.66
CA LEU A 46 -11.71 3.35 3.17
C LEU A 46 -11.86 2.55 1.88
N ASP A 47 -12.85 1.68 1.75
CA ASP A 47 -13.15 0.95 0.51
C ASP A 47 -13.45 1.92 -0.64
N THR A 48 -14.14 3.03 -0.35
CA THR A 48 -14.41 4.09 -1.33
C THR A 48 -13.11 4.80 -1.75
N LEU A 49 -12.27 5.21 -0.79
CA LEU A 49 -10.98 5.84 -1.06
C LEU A 49 -10.05 4.91 -1.85
N PHE A 50 -9.97 3.64 -1.45
CA PHE A 50 -9.15 2.65 -2.12
C PHE A 50 -9.65 2.30 -3.51
N SER A 51 -10.95 2.41 -3.79
CA SER A 51 -11.47 2.17 -5.15
C SER A 51 -10.89 3.12 -6.21
N VAL A 52 -10.39 4.30 -5.78
CA VAL A 52 -9.71 5.27 -6.66
C VAL A 52 -8.28 4.81 -6.99
N VAL A 53 -7.60 4.20 -6.03
CA VAL A 53 -6.20 3.74 -6.17
C VAL A 53 -6.14 2.32 -6.76
N PHE A 54 -7.11 1.49 -6.42
CA PHE A 54 -7.25 0.08 -6.80
C PHE A 54 -8.64 -0.12 -7.43
N PRO A 55 -8.79 0.12 -8.73
CA PRO A 55 -10.08 -0.01 -9.41
C PRO A 55 -10.69 -1.39 -9.18
N ARG A 56 -11.98 -1.44 -8.77
CA ARG A 56 -12.66 -2.70 -8.42
C ARG A 56 -12.67 -3.72 -9.57
N ALA A 57 -12.71 -3.23 -10.80
CA ALA A 57 -12.69 -4.05 -12.02
C ALA A 57 -11.40 -4.86 -12.20
N SER A 58 -10.32 -4.50 -11.51
CA SER A 58 -9.00 -5.10 -11.69
C SER A 58 -8.44 -5.74 -10.41
N LEU A 59 -9.25 -5.91 -9.36
CA LEU A 59 -8.79 -6.48 -8.07
C LEU A 59 -8.28 -7.92 -8.18
N GLU A 60 -8.74 -8.67 -9.18
CA GLU A 60 -8.29 -10.05 -9.43
C GLU A 60 -7.05 -10.14 -10.32
N GLU A 61 -6.70 -9.08 -11.04
CA GLU A 61 -5.60 -9.07 -12.02
C GLU A 61 -4.40 -8.22 -11.55
N VAL A 62 -4.66 -7.16 -10.79
CA VAL A 62 -3.64 -6.23 -10.32
C VAL A 62 -3.09 -6.72 -9.00
N TYR A 63 -1.77 -6.88 -8.94
CA TYR A 63 -1.03 -7.21 -7.72
C TYR A 63 -0.61 -5.92 -7.02
N ALA A 64 -1.42 -5.43 -6.09
CA ALA A 64 -1.07 -4.24 -5.32
C ALA A 64 -1.55 -4.31 -3.87
N ALA A 65 -0.84 -3.61 -2.99
CA ALA A 65 -1.15 -3.51 -1.57
C ALA A 65 -0.72 -2.17 -1.00
N ALA A 66 -1.47 -1.69 -0.01
CA ALA A 66 -1.03 -0.64 0.90
C ALA A 66 -0.34 -1.29 2.10
N LEU A 67 0.92 -0.95 2.29
CA LEU A 67 1.75 -1.47 3.38
C LEU A 67 1.89 -0.45 4.48
N TRP A 68 1.97 -0.93 5.73
CA TRP A 68 2.32 -0.09 6.86
C TRP A 68 3.70 0.55 6.61
N PRO A 69 3.87 1.86 6.81
CA PRO A 69 5.08 2.57 6.39
C PRO A 69 6.35 1.91 6.92
N PHE A 70 7.26 1.56 6.01
CA PHE A 70 8.51 0.86 6.32
C PHE A 70 8.33 -0.53 6.94
N HIS A 71 7.18 -1.17 6.87
CA HIS A 71 7.00 -2.56 7.26
C HIS A 71 6.42 -3.34 6.08
N LEU A 72 6.88 -4.58 5.88
CA LEU A 72 6.30 -5.49 4.89
C LEU A 72 5.03 -6.17 5.42
N GLN A 73 4.15 -5.36 5.99
CA GLN A 73 2.88 -5.75 6.56
C GLN A 73 1.79 -4.99 5.81
N SER A 74 0.93 -5.71 5.11
CA SER A 74 -0.20 -5.12 4.41
C SER A 74 -1.33 -4.82 5.38
N PHE A 75 -2.03 -3.72 5.12
CA PHE A 75 -3.30 -3.39 5.77
C PHE A 75 -4.45 -3.22 4.76
N TYR A 76 -4.14 -3.18 3.47
CA TYR A 76 -5.09 -3.31 2.37
C TYR A 76 -4.39 -3.97 1.19
N ALA A 77 -5.04 -4.94 0.53
CA ALA A 77 -4.49 -5.58 -0.64
C ALA A 77 -5.58 -5.92 -1.64
N THR A 78 -5.22 -5.96 -2.92
CA THR A 78 -6.05 -6.57 -3.95
C THR A 78 -6.15 -8.08 -3.72
N THR A 79 -7.21 -8.70 -4.24
CA THR A 79 -7.43 -10.15 -4.09
C THR A 79 -6.28 -10.96 -4.69
N ALA A 80 -5.75 -10.52 -5.84
CA ALA A 80 -4.59 -11.16 -6.47
C ALA A 80 -3.34 -11.13 -5.58
N PHE A 81 -3.04 -9.96 -5.00
CA PHE A 81 -1.89 -9.79 -4.12
C PHE A 81 -2.05 -10.58 -2.83
N GLN A 82 -3.25 -10.56 -2.22
CA GLN A 82 -3.53 -11.30 -1.00
C GLN A 82 -3.35 -12.81 -1.17
N ARG A 83 -3.78 -13.37 -2.31
CA ARG A 83 -3.65 -14.81 -2.59
C ARG A 83 -2.20 -15.24 -2.85
N ALA A 84 -1.45 -14.44 -3.60
CA ALA A 84 -0.14 -14.86 -4.12
C ALA A 84 1.04 -14.40 -3.25
N LEU A 85 0.92 -13.24 -2.60
CA LEU A 85 2.04 -12.50 -2.02
C LEU A 85 1.84 -12.13 -0.55
N LEU A 86 0.78 -12.61 0.11
CA LEU A 86 0.60 -12.40 1.55
C LEU A 86 0.53 -13.72 2.31
N THR A 87 1.10 -13.73 3.51
CA THR A 87 0.84 -14.74 4.53
C THR A 87 -0.53 -14.51 5.17
N ALA A 88 -1.01 -15.50 5.94
CA ALA A 88 -2.29 -15.38 6.66
C ALA A 88 -2.30 -14.23 7.69
N ASP A 89 -1.14 -13.85 8.23
CA ASP A 89 -0.97 -12.69 9.11
C ASP A 89 -0.74 -11.37 8.36
N GLY A 90 -0.82 -11.36 7.02
CA GLY A 90 -0.75 -10.14 6.19
C GLY A 90 0.67 -9.64 5.90
N ARG A 91 1.71 -10.45 6.18
CA ARG A 91 3.09 -10.12 5.80
C ARG A 91 3.35 -10.46 4.35
N VAL A 92 4.20 -9.69 3.69
CA VAL A 92 4.61 -9.98 2.32
C VAL A 92 5.38 -11.30 2.28
N LEU A 93 4.85 -12.25 1.53
CA LEU A 93 5.43 -13.56 1.24
C LEU A 93 6.39 -13.45 0.05
N GLY A 94 7.38 -14.34 0.04
CA GLY A 94 8.22 -14.58 -1.11
C GLY A 94 9.70 -14.41 -0.80
N ARG A 95 10.53 -15.05 -1.61
CA ARG A 95 11.97 -14.86 -1.53
C ARG A 95 12.31 -13.59 -2.29
N ALA A 96 12.79 -12.58 -1.57
CA ALA A 96 13.38 -11.41 -2.20
C ALA A 96 14.66 -11.83 -2.94
N ASN A 97 15.00 -11.13 -4.01
CA ASN A 97 16.29 -11.21 -4.71
C ASN A 97 17.45 -10.59 -3.90
N LEU A 98 17.49 -10.89 -2.60
CA LEU A 98 18.45 -10.39 -1.63
C LEU A 98 19.13 -11.57 -0.97
N ASP A 99 20.45 -11.49 -0.85
CA ASP A 99 21.28 -12.58 -0.31
C ASP A 99 21.07 -12.79 1.19
N THR A 100 20.50 -11.80 1.90
CA THR A 100 20.31 -11.82 3.35
C THR A 100 19.22 -10.83 3.79
N ASP A 101 18.50 -11.15 4.86
CA ASP A 101 17.49 -10.27 5.50
C ASP A 101 18.07 -8.90 5.92
N SER A 102 19.35 -8.86 6.30
CA SER A 102 20.04 -7.61 6.65
C SER A 102 20.07 -6.59 5.52
N ARG A 103 20.07 -7.03 4.26
CA ARG A 103 20.05 -6.15 3.09
C ARG A 103 18.67 -5.53 2.87
N LEU A 104 17.60 -6.25 3.21
CA LEU A 104 16.24 -5.74 3.14
C LEU A 104 16.01 -4.62 4.16
N GLU A 105 16.51 -4.80 5.39
CA GLU A 105 16.48 -3.77 6.43
C GLU A 105 17.24 -2.51 6.02
N GLN A 106 18.41 -2.64 5.39
CA GLN A 106 19.17 -1.51 4.87
C GLN A 106 18.42 -0.74 3.78
N ILE A 107 17.76 -1.45 2.85
CA ILE A 107 16.93 -0.84 1.81
C ILE A 107 15.74 -0.09 2.44
N ARG A 108 15.07 -0.67 3.42
CA ARG A 108 13.99 0.00 4.18
C ARG A 108 14.47 1.28 4.85
N LEU A 109 15.66 1.24 5.47
CA LEU A 109 16.27 2.40 6.12
C LEU A 109 16.62 3.51 5.11
N LEU A 110 17.18 3.15 3.94
CA LEU A 110 17.45 4.09 2.86
C LEU A 110 16.19 4.79 2.38
N TYR A 111 15.09 4.04 2.21
CA TYR A 111 13.80 4.60 1.87
C TYR A 111 13.25 5.55 2.94
N ALA A 112 13.44 5.25 4.23
CA ALA A 112 13.06 6.15 5.31
C ALA A 112 13.86 7.47 5.28
N TYR A 113 15.17 7.39 5.05
CA TYR A 113 16.00 8.59 4.91
C TYR A 113 15.67 9.41 3.66
N ALA A 114 15.41 8.77 2.53
CA ALA A 114 14.96 9.46 1.32
C ALA A 114 13.66 10.25 1.58
N LEU A 115 12.69 9.63 2.27
CA LEU A 115 11.44 10.32 2.65
C LEU A 115 11.68 11.52 3.58
N VAL A 116 12.55 11.38 4.60
CA VAL A 116 12.88 12.49 5.50
C VAL A 116 13.58 13.63 4.74
N LEU A 117 14.53 13.30 3.87
CA LEU A 117 15.26 14.29 3.07
C LEU A 117 14.31 15.04 2.12
N GLN A 118 13.36 14.33 1.51
CA GLN A 118 12.35 14.94 0.67
C GLN A 118 11.40 15.84 1.49
N ARG A 119 10.83 15.34 2.59
CA ARG A 119 9.76 16.05 3.33
C ARG A 119 10.26 17.18 4.23
N VAL A 120 11.45 17.04 4.82
CA VAL A 120 12.00 18.01 5.77
C VAL A 120 12.96 18.99 5.09
N TYR A 121 13.74 18.52 4.12
CA TYR A 121 14.79 19.33 3.49
C TYR A 121 14.49 19.69 2.03
N GLY A 122 13.44 19.13 1.42
CA GLY A 122 13.12 19.35 0.01
C GLY A 122 14.14 18.74 -0.95
N ILE A 123 14.95 17.79 -0.48
CA ILE A 123 15.99 17.13 -1.28
C ILE A 123 15.40 15.85 -1.85
N ASP A 124 15.25 15.80 -3.16
CA ASP A 124 14.81 14.60 -3.86
C ASP A 124 16.00 13.66 -4.12
N ILE A 125 15.82 12.39 -3.76
CA ILE A 125 16.81 11.34 -3.98
C ILE A 125 16.14 10.28 -4.83
N GLU A 126 16.64 10.11 -6.05
CA GLU A 126 16.20 9.05 -6.94
C GLU A 126 16.77 7.71 -6.46
N PHE A 127 16.07 7.08 -5.51
CA PHE A 127 16.43 5.77 -4.97
C PHE A 127 15.37 4.73 -5.35
N ALA A 128 15.76 3.83 -6.26
CA ALA A 128 14.92 2.72 -6.70
C ALA A 128 15.71 1.42 -6.67
N TYR A 129 15.60 0.65 -5.58
CA TYR A 129 16.16 -0.70 -5.55
C TYR A 129 15.20 -1.68 -6.25
N PRO A 130 15.65 -2.44 -7.27
CA PRO A 130 14.79 -3.37 -8.00
C PRO A 130 14.52 -4.63 -7.17
N LEU A 131 13.58 -4.52 -6.24
CA LEU A 131 13.16 -5.64 -5.40
C LEU A 131 12.26 -6.58 -6.21
N VAL A 132 12.64 -7.85 -6.29
CA VAL A 132 11.89 -8.90 -6.97
C VAL A 132 11.52 -9.98 -5.96
N TYR A 133 10.23 -10.25 -5.83
CA TYR A 133 9.70 -11.33 -5.03
C TYR A 133 9.45 -12.55 -5.91
N THR A 134 9.95 -13.70 -5.47
CA THR A 134 9.64 -14.99 -6.09
C THR A 134 8.74 -15.79 -5.17
N VAL A 135 7.59 -16.20 -5.70
CA VAL A 135 6.62 -17.09 -5.02
C VAL A 135 6.29 -18.26 -5.92
N THR A 136 5.94 -19.39 -5.31
CA THR A 136 5.43 -20.55 -6.04
C THR A 136 3.92 -20.40 -6.19
N ASP A 137 3.43 -20.47 -7.42
CA ASP A 137 2.00 -20.50 -7.70
C ASP A 137 1.40 -21.82 -7.16
N PRO A 138 0.42 -21.78 -6.26
CA PRO A 138 -0.19 -22.99 -5.69
C PRO A 138 -0.99 -23.81 -6.71
N GLU A 139 -1.48 -23.20 -7.81
CA GLU A 139 -2.28 -23.89 -8.83
C GLU A 139 -1.38 -24.63 -9.83
N THR A 140 -0.28 -24.00 -10.27
CA THR A 140 0.59 -24.56 -11.32
C THR A 140 1.89 -25.17 -10.80
N GLY A 141 2.30 -24.83 -9.58
CA GLY A 141 3.60 -25.18 -8.99
C GLY A 141 4.79 -24.43 -9.60
N LEU A 142 4.54 -23.49 -10.52
CA LEU A 142 5.59 -22.72 -11.18
C LEU A 142 6.09 -21.57 -10.30
N SER A 143 7.34 -21.16 -10.53
CA SER A 143 7.89 -19.94 -9.91
C SER A 143 7.40 -18.70 -10.65
N CYS A 144 6.75 -17.80 -9.93
CA CYS A 144 6.31 -16.50 -10.41
C CYS A 144 7.20 -15.41 -9.82
N HIS A 145 7.65 -14.49 -10.67
CA HIS A 145 8.55 -13.40 -10.29
C HIS A 145 7.82 -12.05 -10.40
N PHE A 146 7.80 -11.30 -9.30
CA PHE A 146 7.09 -10.03 -9.18
C PHE A 146 8.08 -8.91 -8.87
N LYS A 147 8.20 -7.92 -9.76
CA LYS A 147 8.99 -6.71 -9.50
C LYS A 147 8.16 -5.70 -8.71
N ALA A 148 8.63 -5.34 -7.52
CA ALA A 148 8.00 -4.31 -6.70
C ALA A 148 8.20 -2.91 -7.32
N HIS A 149 7.14 -2.13 -7.30
CA HIS A 149 7.16 -0.69 -7.58
C HIS A 149 6.56 0.02 -6.37
N TRP A 150 7.31 0.98 -5.83
CA TRP A 150 6.91 1.75 -4.65
C TRP A 150 6.41 3.12 -5.09
N ASN A 151 5.20 3.49 -4.67
CA ASN A 151 4.71 4.86 -4.79
C ASN A 151 5.20 5.64 -3.56
N MET A 152 6.16 6.54 -3.74
CA MET A 152 6.67 7.46 -2.70
C MET A 152 6.18 8.88 -2.90
#